data_AF-A0A9P4TGY6-F1
#
_entry.id   AF-A0A9P4TGY6-F1
#
_cell.length_a   1.000
_cell.length_b   1.000
_cell.length_c   1.000
_cell.angle_alpha   90.00
_cell.angle_beta   90.00
_cell.angle_gamma   90.00
#
_symmetry.space_group_name_H-M   'P 1'
#
loop_
_entity.id
_entity.type
_entity.pdbx_description
1 polymer ?
#
loop_
_entity_poly.entity_id
_entity_poly.type
_entity_poly.pdbx_seq_one_letter_code
_entity_poly.pdbx_strand_id
1 'polypeptide(L)'
;MPLWFIEFAICRPQSGDDAPAYVGNTGIVRRIEDCQSVWAKLRWAVELMVPSHRGVGWNWQIKNIPEDSKRHLTRRRWIIYHLCKGILSYLGSLLLLVAMGFASSLEQDSQGLLQKRLVDAMIGWTGAIWIYCRLCTFYSTASAATVALGLYERWQLPPLMGKVGDAWSVRQFWAVYHQTMRQMLSAPAIRITRALGFRKGSLASALCQLYLAFGLSTVVHQFQMFNVTRRDVGEFTFFMSQPVVITLEGAVMWLWRRYVRKSRSVAPVEIMLGYVWVVLWLSSSLPIYLKGSRDAGIVHDAFIGTAPFDFGIWLGQRYPAS
;
A
#
# COMPACT_ATOMS: atom_id res chain seq x y z
N MET A 1 12.22 5.26 -0.74
CA MET A 1 12.82 6.60 -0.90
C MET A 1 13.95 6.61 -1.95
N PRO A 2 15.06 5.84 -1.86
CA PRO A 2 16.18 5.96 -2.82
C PRO A 2 15.80 5.64 -4.28
N LEU A 3 14.96 4.62 -4.51
CA LEU A 3 14.46 4.27 -5.85
C LEU A 3 13.73 5.43 -6.54
N TRP A 4 13.05 6.27 -5.76
CA TRP A 4 12.33 7.43 -6.26
C TRP A 4 13.26 8.58 -6.67
N PHE A 5 14.36 8.75 -5.94
CA PHE A 5 15.42 9.69 -6.35
C PHE A 5 16.09 9.23 -7.63
N ILE A 6 16.44 7.94 -7.74
CA ILE A 6 17.04 7.37 -8.96
C ILE A 6 16.12 7.58 -10.18
N GLU A 7 14.81 7.36 -10.01
CA GLU A 7 13.81 7.53 -11.06
C GLU A 7 13.89 8.93 -11.70
N PHE A 8 13.87 10.00 -10.89
CA PHE A 8 13.77 11.36 -11.41
C PHE A 8 15.13 12.06 -11.59
N ALA A 9 16.16 11.66 -10.85
CA ALA A 9 17.49 12.24 -10.98
C ALA A 9 18.30 11.59 -12.12
N ILE A 10 18.08 10.31 -12.40
CA ILE A 10 18.93 9.51 -13.32
C ILE A 10 18.12 8.99 -14.51
N CYS A 11 16.97 8.35 -14.25
CA CYS A 11 16.26 7.60 -15.30
C CYS A 11 15.30 8.43 -16.17
N ARG A 12 14.88 9.60 -15.70
CA ARG A 12 13.99 10.50 -16.43
C ARG A 12 14.81 11.55 -17.18
N PRO A 13 14.48 11.85 -18.45
CA PRO A 13 15.14 12.91 -19.19
C PRO A 13 14.90 14.26 -18.50
N GLN A 14 15.92 15.12 -18.53
CA GLN A 14 15.87 16.44 -17.91
C GLN A 14 15.22 17.50 -18.81
N SER A 15 15.18 17.27 -20.12
CA SER A 15 14.61 18.15 -21.15
C SER A 15 13.80 17.36 -22.18
N GLY A 16 12.96 18.06 -22.96
CA GLY A 16 12.11 17.47 -23.99
C GLY A 16 10.73 17.00 -23.52
N ASP A 17 9.98 16.36 -24.41
CA ASP A 17 8.56 16.01 -24.18
C ASP A 17 8.34 14.98 -23.06
N ASP A 18 9.32 14.09 -22.86
CA ASP A 18 9.28 13.05 -21.83
C ASP A 18 9.79 13.52 -20.45
N ALA A 19 10.31 14.75 -20.36
CA ALA A 19 10.77 15.32 -19.10
C ALA A 19 9.59 15.61 -18.14
N PRO A 20 9.80 15.55 -16.82
CA PRO A 20 8.76 15.89 -15.86
C PRO A 20 8.22 17.30 -16.09
N ALA A 21 6.91 17.41 -16.31
CA ALA A 21 6.22 18.67 -16.50
C ALA A 21 5.01 18.73 -15.56
N TYR A 22 4.89 19.84 -14.83
CA TYR A 22 3.74 20.10 -13.97
C TYR A 22 2.66 20.78 -14.80
N VAL A 23 1.52 20.12 -14.96
CA VAL A 23 0.38 20.58 -15.78
C VAL A 23 -0.66 21.32 -14.94
N GLY A 24 -0.74 20.99 -13.65
CA GLY A 24 -1.70 21.61 -12.73
C GLY A 24 -3.16 21.32 -13.10
N ASN A 25 -4.08 22.15 -12.58
CA ASN A 25 -5.50 22.14 -12.92
C ASN A 25 -5.90 23.25 -13.91
N THR A 26 -5.04 24.24 -14.13
CA THR A 26 -5.26 25.39 -15.02
C THR A 26 -4.84 25.12 -16.47
N GLY A 27 -4.14 24.01 -16.72
CA GLY A 27 -3.60 23.67 -18.04
C GLY A 27 -2.28 24.37 -18.38
N ILE A 28 -1.77 25.23 -17.49
CA ILE A 28 -0.46 25.88 -17.66
C ILE A 28 0.62 24.86 -17.34
N VAL A 29 1.42 24.51 -18.35
CA VAL A 29 2.55 23.59 -18.21
C VAL A 29 3.77 24.36 -17.70
N ARG A 30 4.32 23.91 -16.58
CA ARG A 30 5.57 24.41 -16.00
C ARG A 30 6.62 23.30 -16.03
N ARG A 31 7.84 23.64 -16.43
CA ARG A 31 9.02 22.77 -16.48
C ARG A 31 10.10 23.30 -15.53
N ILE A 32 11.11 22.48 -15.26
CA ILE A 32 12.25 22.90 -14.42
C ILE A 32 13.02 24.06 -15.05
N GLU A 33 13.04 24.13 -16.38
CA GLU A 33 13.68 25.18 -17.19
C GLU A 33 13.07 26.57 -16.92
N ASP A 34 11.77 26.62 -16.56
CA ASP A 34 11.08 27.86 -16.21
C ASP A 34 11.51 28.40 -14.84
N CYS A 35 12.16 27.59 -14.01
CA CYS A 35 12.57 27.95 -12.66
C CYS A 35 13.87 28.78 -12.68
N GLN A 36 13.73 30.11 -12.60
CA GLN A 36 14.87 31.03 -12.69
C GLN A 36 15.75 31.06 -11.43
N SER A 37 15.19 30.79 -10.24
CA SER A 37 15.92 30.88 -8.97
C SER A 37 16.25 29.51 -8.36
N VAL A 38 17.31 29.45 -7.53
CA VAL A 38 17.64 28.25 -6.76
C VAL A 38 16.46 27.81 -5.89
N TRP A 39 15.75 28.77 -5.30
CA TRP A 39 14.56 28.46 -4.49
C TRP A 39 13.41 27.88 -5.32
N ALA A 40 13.18 28.38 -6.53
CA ALA A 40 12.19 27.81 -7.43
C ALA A 40 12.55 26.37 -7.84
N LYS A 41 13.85 26.11 -8.11
CA LYS A 41 14.35 24.76 -8.42
C LYS A 41 14.26 23.79 -7.23
N LEU A 42 14.57 24.26 -6.02
CA LEU A 42 14.41 23.48 -4.79
C LEU A 42 12.94 23.15 -4.53
N ARG A 43 12.05 24.14 -4.65
CA ARG A 43 10.61 23.94 -4.55
C ARG A 43 10.10 22.95 -5.59
N TRP A 44 10.54 23.07 -6.84
CA TRP A 44 10.22 22.13 -7.91
C TRP A 44 10.64 20.69 -7.54
N ALA A 45 11.86 20.50 -7.05
CA ALA A 45 12.34 19.19 -6.61
C ALA A 45 11.48 18.65 -5.45
N VAL A 46 11.16 19.48 -4.45
CA VAL A 46 10.29 19.07 -3.32
C VAL A 46 8.89 18.69 -3.79
N GLU A 47 8.27 19.47 -4.68
CA GLU A 47 6.94 19.17 -5.24
C GLU A 47 6.95 17.87 -6.04
N LEU A 48 8.03 17.59 -6.79
CA LEU A 48 8.22 16.34 -7.53
C LEU A 48 8.44 15.14 -6.59
N MET A 49 9.02 15.35 -5.40
CA MET A 49 9.38 14.28 -4.45
C MET A 49 8.32 14.01 -3.37
N VAL A 50 7.65 15.04 -2.82
CA VAL A 50 6.90 14.97 -1.54
C VAL A 50 5.55 15.71 -1.67
N PRO A 51 4.70 15.34 -2.64
CA PRO A 51 3.74 14.25 -2.44
C PRO A 51 3.50 13.43 -3.72
N SER A 52 4.27 13.70 -4.76
CA SER A 52 3.93 13.33 -6.13
C SER A 52 4.18 11.87 -6.45
N HIS A 53 4.21 10.95 -5.48
CA HIS A 53 4.37 9.50 -5.69
C HIS A 53 3.40 8.88 -6.73
N ARG A 54 2.28 9.58 -7.01
CA ARG A 54 1.26 9.21 -8.00
C ARG A 54 1.20 10.15 -9.21
N GLY A 55 2.07 11.15 -9.27
CA GLY A 55 2.17 12.15 -10.33
C GLY A 55 0.94 13.05 -10.44
N VAL A 56 0.23 13.33 -9.34
CA VAL A 56 -1.00 14.15 -9.38
C VAL A 56 -0.68 15.55 -9.91
N GLY A 57 -1.29 15.94 -11.03
CA GLY A 57 -1.00 17.21 -11.70
C GLY A 57 0.27 17.21 -12.56
N TRP A 58 0.93 16.07 -12.74
CA TRP A 58 2.12 15.93 -13.59
C TRP A 58 1.79 15.17 -14.89
N ASN A 59 2.59 15.39 -15.95
CA ASN A 59 2.44 14.70 -17.24
C ASN A 59 2.61 13.16 -17.17
N TRP A 60 3.12 12.63 -16.06
CA TRP A 60 3.30 11.21 -15.81
C TRP A 60 2.32 10.63 -14.78
N GLN A 61 1.23 11.34 -14.46
CA GLN A 61 0.20 10.89 -13.52
C GLN A 61 -0.23 9.44 -13.77
N ILE A 62 -0.27 8.63 -12.71
CA ILE A 62 -0.70 7.23 -12.84
C ILE A 62 -2.20 7.13 -13.16
N LYS A 63 -2.59 6.04 -13.82
CA LYS A 63 -3.99 5.75 -14.11
C LYS A 63 -4.75 5.28 -12.85
N ASN A 64 -6.05 5.51 -12.82
CA ASN A 64 -6.99 5.04 -11.80
C ASN A 64 -6.73 5.62 -10.39
N ILE A 65 -6.40 6.91 -10.32
CA ILE A 65 -6.35 7.63 -9.04
C ILE A 65 -7.77 7.77 -8.50
N PRO A 66 -8.02 7.44 -7.22
CA PRO A 66 -9.31 7.58 -6.59
C PRO A 66 -9.77 9.03 -6.61
N GLU A 67 -11.04 9.22 -6.96
CA GLU A 67 -11.68 10.52 -6.84
C GLU A 67 -11.90 10.85 -5.35
N ASP A 68 -11.56 12.08 -4.94
CA ASP A 68 -11.87 12.54 -3.59
C ASP A 68 -13.36 12.88 -3.49
N SER A 69 -14.13 12.01 -2.81
CA SER A 69 -15.54 12.26 -2.51
C SER A 69 -15.77 13.56 -1.71
N LYS A 70 -14.74 14.07 -1.03
CA LYS A 70 -14.79 15.27 -0.20
C LYS A 70 -14.27 16.52 -0.91
N ARG A 71 -13.99 16.47 -2.21
CA ARG A 71 -13.51 17.63 -2.99
C ARG A 71 -14.42 18.86 -2.91
N HIS A 72 -15.72 18.65 -2.72
CA HIS A 72 -16.75 19.69 -2.70
C HIS A 72 -16.81 20.47 -1.38
N LEU A 73 -16.14 20.01 -0.32
CA LEU A 73 -16.13 20.70 0.97
C LEU A 73 -15.45 22.07 0.84
N THR A 74 -15.56 22.95 1.84
CA THR A 74 -14.72 24.15 1.92
C THR A 74 -13.33 23.80 2.47
N ARG A 75 -12.32 24.67 2.30
CA ARG A 75 -10.94 24.42 2.80
C ARG A 75 -10.93 24.05 4.28
N ARG A 76 -11.61 24.84 5.12
CA ARG A 76 -11.72 24.60 6.57
C ARG A 76 -12.38 23.25 6.89
N ARG A 77 -13.52 22.94 6.26
CA ARG A 77 -14.25 21.69 6.50
C ARG A 77 -13.44 20.46 6.07
N TRP A 78 -12.70 20.58 4.96
CA TRP A 78 -11.83 19.52 4.46
C TRP A 78 -10.65 19.27 5.42
N ILE A 79 -10.02 20.33 5.94
CA ILE A 79 -8.95 20.21 6.95
C ILE A 79 -9.47 19.51 8.21
N ILE A 80 -10.61 19.97 8.76
CA ILE A 80 -11.23 19.35 9.95
C ILE A 80 -11.54 17.88 9.68
N TYR A 81 -12.11 17.55 8.53
CA TYR A 81 -12.40 16.16 8.16
C TYR A 81 -11.14 15.28 8.19
N HIS A 82 -10.03 15.72 7.60
CA HIS A 82 -8.77 14.95 7.61
C HIS A 82 -8.12 14.89 8.99
N LEU A 83 -8.22 15.95 9.80
CA LEU A 83 -7.76 15.88 11.21
C LEU A 83 -8.57 14.86 12.00
N CYS A 84 -9.90 14.90 11.93
CA CYS A 84 -10.77 13.92 12.58
C CYS A 84 -10.48 12.50 12.07
N LYS A 85 -10.35 12.31 10.75
CA LYS A 85 -9.99 11.01 10.16
C LYS A 85 -8.62 10.52 10.66
N GLY A 86 -7.63 11.41 10.76
CA GLY A 86 -6.30 11.09 11.25
C GLY A 86 -6.32 10.65 12.72
N ILE A 87 -7.05 11.37 13.57
CA ILE A 87 -7.26 11.05 14.98
C ILE A 87 -7.98 9.72 15.14
N LEU A 88 -9.11 9.52 14.44
CA LEU A 88 -9.86 8.26 14.51
C LEU A 88 -9.04 7.07 14.01
N SER A 89 -8.26 7.24 12.94
CA SER A 89 -7.36 6.19 12.46
C SER A 89 -6.25 5.90 13.47
N TYR A 90 -5.74 6.92 14.16
CA TYR A 90 -4.71 6.76 15.19
C TYR A 90 -5.27 5.98 16.39
N LEU A 91 -6.42 6.39 16.92
CA LEU A 91 -7.09 5.68 18.01
C LEU A 91 -7.44 4.24 17.61
N GLY A 92 -7.92 4.04 16.38
CA GLY A 92 -8.14 2.70 15.83
C GLY A 92 -6.85 1.86 15.79
N SER A 93 -5.71 2.46 15.46
CA SER A 93 -4.42 1.75 15.50
C SER A 93 -4.04 1.33 16.93
N LEU A 94 -4.32 2.15 17.95
CA LEU A 94 -4.07 1.75 19.34
C LEU A 94 -4.93 0.56 19.75
N LEU A 95 -6.23 0.56 19.38
CA LEU A 95 -7.12 -0.56 19.64
C LEU A 95 -6.64 -1.85 18.95
N LEU A 96 -6.08 -1.74 17.74
CA LEU A 96 -5.54 -2.91 17.04
C LEU A 96 -4.24 -3.43 17.62
N LEU A 97 -3.41 -2.58 18.25
CA LEU A 97 -2.27 -3.05 19.04
C LEU A 97 -2.75 -3.86 20.26
N VAL A 98 -3.77 -3.38 20.97
CA VAL A 98 -4.39 -4.12 22.08
C VAL A 98 -4.94 -5.46 21.58
N ALA A 99 -5.70 -5.46 20.47
CA ALA A 99 -6.26 -6.68 19.90
C ALA A 99 -5.18 -7.67 19.46
N MET A 100 -4.05 -7.19 18.92
CA MET A 100 -2.93 -8.04 18.52
C MET A 100 -2.20 -8.63 19.73
N GLY A 101 -2.00 -7.86 20.80
CA GLY A 101 -1.45 -8.36 22.06
C GLY A 101 -2.33 -9.44 22.68
N PHE A 102 -3.65 -9.21 22.68
CA PHE A 102 -4.65 -10.19 23.13
C PHE A 102 -4.58 -11.48 22.30
N ALA A 103 -4.60 -11.38 20.97
CA ALA A 103 -4.48 -12.54 20.08
C ALA A 103 -3.15 -13.28 20.25
N SER A 104 -2.06 -12.56 20.52
CA SER A 104 -0.74 -13.16 20.80
C SER A 104 -0.71 -13.92 22.13
N SER A 105 -1.51 -13.51 23.12
CA SER A 105 -1.72 -14.30 24.34
C SER A 105 -2.46 -15.60 24.04
N LEU A 106 -3.54 -15.54 23.24
CA LEU A 106 -4.31 -16.73 22.87
C LEU A 106 -3.52 -17.74 22.04
N GLU A 107 -2.53 -17.27 21.27
CA GLU A 107 -1.65 -18.14 20.47
C GLU A 107 -0.86 -19.10 21.36
N GLN A 108 -0.43 -18.65 22.55
CA GLN A 108 0.36 -19.45 23.50
C GLN A 108 -0.45 -20.63 24.05
N ASP A 109 -1.75 -20.44 24.25
CA ASP A 109 -2.65 -21.46 24.80
C ASP A 109 -3.29 -22.33 23.73
N SER A 110 -3.11 -22.00 22.44
CA SER A 110 -3.76 -22.71 21.34
C SER A 110 -3.14 -24.09 21.11
N GLN A 111 -3.93 -25.16 21.25
CA GLN A 111 -3.46 -26.55 21.08
C GLN A 111 -3.85 -27.15 19.72
N GLY A 112 -5.04 -26.80 19.20
CA GLY A 112 -5.58 -27.35 17.96
C GLY A 112 -5.08 -26.65 16.68
N LEU A 113 -4.95 -27.39 15.57
CA LEU A 113 -4.52 -26.82 14.29
C LEU A 113 -5.45 -25.70 13.80
N LEU A 114 -6.77 -25.93 13.84
CA LEU A 114 -7.75 -24.93 13.41
C LEU A 114 -7.71 -23.68 14.30
N GLN A 115 -7.62 -23.88 15.62
CA GLN A 115 -7.51 -22.79 16.59
C GLN A 115 -6.26 -21.92 16.31
N LYS A 116 -5.10 -22.56 16.13
CA LYS A 116 -3.85 -21.87 15.75
C LYS A 116 -4.01 -21.07 14.46
N ARG A 117 -4.59 -21.67 13.41
CA ARG A 117 -4.82 -20.96 12.13
C ARG A 117 -5.76 -19.76 12.27
N LEU A 118 -6.78 -19.86 13.12
CA LEU A 118 -7.70 -18.75 13.37
C LEU A 118 -7.01 -17.64 14.16
N VAL A 119 -6.25 -17.97 15.20
CA VAL A 119 -5.50 -16.99 15.99
C VAL A 119 -4.40 -16.32 15.16
N ASP A 120 -3.65 -17.10 14.36
CA ASP A 120 -2.70 -16.58 13.38
C ASP A 120 -3.38 -15.57 12.45
N ALA A 121 -4.52 -15.93 11.88
CA ALA A 121 -5.29 -15.03 11.01
C ALA A 121 -5.74 -13.76 11.76
N MET A 122 -6.15 -13.86 13.02
CA MET A 122 -6.47 -12.68 13.85
C MET A 122 -5.26 -11.76 14.03
N ILE A 123 -4.08 -12.31 14.32
CA ILE A 123 -2.82 -11.54 14.39
C ILE A 123 -2.52 -10.90 13.02
N GLY A 124 -2.63 -11.68 11.96
CA GLY A 124 -2.54 -11.27 10.56
C GLY A 124 -3.37 -10.03 10.24
N TRP A 125 -4.67 -10.11 10.49
CA TRP A 125 -5.63 -9.06 10.19
C TRP A 125 -5.48 -7.85 11.11
N THR A 126 -5.29 -8.05 12.42
CA THR A 126 -5.09 -6.93 13.36
C THR A 126 -3.88 -6.11 12.97
N GLY A 127 -2.76 -6.74 12.59
CA GLY A 127 -1.58 -5.99 12.14
C GLY A 127 -1.71 -5.37 10.76
N ALA A 128 -2.37 -6.03 9.81
CA ALA A 128 -2.64 -5.44 8.49
C ALA A 128 -3.51 -4.17 8.60
N ILE A 129 -4.57 -4.23 9.41
CA ILE A 129 -5.46 -3.08 9.64
C ILE A 129 -4.73 -2.03 10.51
N TRP A 130 -3.86 -2.44 11.43
CA TRP A 130 -3.00 -1.51 12.18
C TRP A 130 -2.12 -0.68 11.24
N ILE A 131 -1.40 -1.33 10.31
CA ILE A 131 -0.59 -0.66 9.28
C ILE A 131 -1.47 0.27 8.44
N TYR A 132 -2.64 -0.20 8.01
CA TYR A 132 -3.61 0.61 7.25
C TYR A 132 -4.01 1.89 8.01
N CYS A 133 -4.34 1.76 9.30
CA CYS A 133 -4.69 2.87 10.17
C CYS A 133 -3.51 3.86 10.31
N ARG A 134 -2.28 3.37 10.51
CA ARG A 134 -1.08 4.22 10.61
C ARG A 134 -0.80 4.99 9.33
N LEU A 135 -0.94 4.34 8.17
CA LEU A 135 -0.84 5.00 6.86
C LEU A 135 -1.92 6.08 6.69
N CYS A 136 -3.15 5.80 7.12
CA CYS A 136 -4.24 6.77 7.07
C CYS A 136 -4.01 7.95 8.02
N THR A 137 -3.52 7.71 9.25
CA THR A 137 -3.13 8.76 10.18
C THR A 137 -2.10 9.68 9.55
N PHE A 138 -0.97 9.12 9.10
CA PHE A 138 0.12 9.91 8.51
C PHE A 138 -0.37 10.70 7.28
N TYR A 139 -1.07 10.04 6.36
CA TYR A 139 -1.54 10.68 5.15
C TYR A 139 -2.54 11.81 5.44
N SER A 140 -3.52 11.57 6.29
CA SER A 140 -4.56 12.57 6.58
C SER A 140 -4.04 13.74 7.41
N THR A 141 -3.17 13.53 8.39
CA THR A 141 -2.58 14.64 9.17
C THR A 141 -1.62 15.48 8.32
N ALA A 142 -0.75 14.85 7.52
CA ALA A 142 0.13 15.56 6.60
C ALA A 142 -0.66 16.34 5.53
N SER A 143 -1.73 15.74 5.01
CA SER A 143 -2.65 16.40 4.07
C SER A 143 -3.33 17.62 4.69
N ALA A 144 -3.84 17.50 5.91
CA ALA A 144 -4.45 18.60 6.63
C ALA A 144 -3.45 19.74 6.90
N ALA A 145 -2.25 19.40 7.37
CA ALA A 145 -1.20 20.36 7.68
C ALA A 145 -0.74 21.12 6.44
N THR A 146 -0.42 20.41 5.36
CA THR A 146 0.06 21.04 4.11
C THR A 146 -1.01 21.93 3.45
N VAL A 147 -2.28 21.54 3.49
CA VAL A 147 -3.39 22.39 3.00
C VAL A 147 -3.64 23.57 3.94
N ALA A 148 -3.46 23.42 5.25
CA ALA A 148 -3.57 24.54 6.20
C ALA A 148 -2.46 25.58 6.00
N LEU A 149 -1.24 25.13 5.73
CA LEU A 149 -0.09 25.98 5.42
C LEU A 149 -0.14 26.59 4.00
N GLY A 150 -1.06 26.13 3.14
CA GLY A 150 -1.18 26.62 1.77
C GLY A 150 -0.09 26.09 0.83
N LEU A 151 0.56 24.99 1.19
CA LEU A 151 1.59 24.34 0.38
C LEU A 151 0.99 23.54 -0.78
N TYR A 152 -0.16 22.91 -0.53
CA TYR A 152 -0.89 22.12 -1.52
C TYR A 152 -2.37 22.45 -1.55
N GLU A 153 -2.97 22.25 -2.72
CA GLU A 153 -4.40 22.24 -2.93
C GLU A 153 -4.99 20.84 -2.69
N ARG A 154 -6.27 20.80 -2.33
CA ARG A 154 -6.97 19.57 -1.95
C ARG A 154 -7.02 18.53 -3.07
N TRP A 155 -7.15 18.98 -4.32
CA TRP A 155 -7.20 18.07 -5.47
C TRP A 155 -5.85 17.39 -5.74
N GLN A 156 -4.74 17.95 -5.25
CA GLN A 156 -3.41 17.35 -5.35
C GLN A 156 -3.23 16.17 -4.37
N LEU A 157 -4.15 16.00 -3.42
CA LEU A 157 -4.08 15.03 -2.33
C LEU A 157 -5.25 14.01 -2.36
N PRO A 158 -5.47 13.30 -3.48
CA PRO A 158 -6.56 12.33 -3.60
C PRO A 158 -6.38 11.15 -2.61
N PRO A 159 -7.43 10.42 -2.24
CA PRO A 159 -7.36 9.35 -1.24
C PRO A 159 -6.20 8.37 -1.47
N LEU A 160 -5.49 8.00 -0.40
CA LEU A 160 -4.34 7.08 -0.46
C LEU A 160 -4.72 5.67 -0.94
N MET A 161 -5.93 5.26 -0.61
CA MET A 161 -6.50 3.93 -0.83
C MET A 161 -7.63 4.03 -1.85
N GLY A 162 -7.78 2.99 -2.66
CA GLY A 162 -8.92 2.82 -3.55
C GLY A 162 -10.20 2.40 -2.81
N LYS A 163 -11.26 2.12 -3.57
CA LYS A 163 -12.51 1.62 -3.00
C LYS A 163 -12.32 0.16 -2.60
N VAL A 164 -12.57 -0.16 -1.34
CA VAL A 164 -12.50 -1.54 -0.83
C VAL A 164 -13.45 -2.47 -1.58
N GLY A 165 -14.58 -1.94 -2.06
CA GLY A 165 -15.55 -2.66 -2.91
C GLY A 165 -15.02 -3.11 -4.28
N ASP A 166 -13.80 -2.70 -4.66
CA ASP A 166 -13.16 -3.18 -5.89
C ASP A 166 -12.15 -4.32 -5.60
N ALA A 167 -11.92 -4.68 -4.33
CA ALA A 167 -10.86 -5.60 -3.89
C ALA A 167 -11.29 -7.07 -3.83
N TRP A 168 -12.06 -7.55 -4.81
CA TRP A 168 -12.57 -8.92 -4.85
C TRP A 168 -11.59 -9.94 -5.47
N SER A 169 -10.37 -9.53 -5.81
CA SER A 169 -9.30 -10.43 -6.24
C SER A 169 -7.98 -9.97 -5.64
N VAL A 170 -7.00 -10.86 -5.48
CA VAL A 170 -5.71 -10.50 -4.88
C VAL A 170 -5.02 -9.44 -5.74
N ARG A 171 -5.15 -9.54 -7.07
CA ARG A 171 -4.66 -8.50 -7.99
C ARG A 171 -5.31 -7.15 -7.72
N GLN A 172 -6.63 -7.10 -7.55
CA GLN A 172 -7.33 -5.83 -7.31
C GLN A 172 -7.10 -5.29 -5.91
N PHE A 173 -6.99 -6.15 -4.90
CA PHE A 173 -6.59 -5.77 -3.55
C PHE A 173 -5.31 -4.92 -3.58
N TRP A 174 -4.26 -5.40 -4.26
CA TRP A 174 -3.01 -4.65 -4.42
C TRP A 174 -3.14 -3.41 -5.32
N ALA A 175 -4.16 -3.34 -6.19
CA ALA A 175 -4.43 -2.14 -6.97
C ALA A 175 -5.15 -1.03 -6.17
N VAL A 176 -5.91 -1.41 -5.13
CA VAL A 176 -6.58 -0.45 -4.23
C VAL A 176 -5.72 -0.12 -3.01
N TYR A 177 -4.85 -1.02 -2.57
CA TYR A 177 -3.98 -0.81 -1.42
C TYR A 177 -2.80 0.11 -1.76
N HIS A 178 -2.52 1.03 -0.85
CA HIS A 178 -1.33 1.88 -0.80
C HIS A 178 -0.78 2.37 -2.15
N GLN A 179 -1.58 3.17 -2.86
CA GLN A 179 -1.30 3.51 -4.26
C GLN A 179 -0.02 4.34 -4.50
N THR A 180 0.55 4.94 -3.46
CA THR A 180 1.81 5.70 -3.54
C THR A 180 2.99 4.85 -3.99
N MET A 181 2.97 3.54 -3.72
CA MET A 181 4.08 2.65 -4.11
C MET A 181 3.98 2.19 -5.57
N ARG A 182 2.82 2.38 -6.22
CA ARG A 182 2.55 1.80 -7.54
C ARG A 182 3.55 2.25 -8.60
N GLN A 183 3.80 3.55 -8.70
CA GLN A 183 4.75 4.07 -9.68
C GLN A 183 6.19 3.69 -9.32
N MET A 184 6.54 3.77 -8.03
CA MET A 184 7.89 3.50 -7.54
C MET A 184 8.35 2.07 -7.86
N LEU A 185 7.42 1.11 -7.85
CA LEU A 185 7.71 -0.29 -8.15
C LEU A 185 7.49 -0.63 -9.63
N SER A 186 6.45 -0.08 -10.27
CA SER A 186 6.09 -0.46 -11.65
C SER A 186 7.01 0.17 -12.69
N ALA A 187 7.46 1.40 -12.50
CA ALA A 187 8.32 2.10 -13.48
C ALA A 187 9.66 1.37 -13.71
N PRO A 188 10.46 1.05 -12.68
CA PRO A 188 11.67 0.24 -12.86
C PRO A 188 11.37 -1.16 -13.40
N ALA A 189 10.31 -1.82 -12.94
CA ALA A 189 9.92 -3.14 -13.46
C ALA A 189 9.63 -3.12 -14.98
N ILE A 190 8.94 -2.08 -15.47
CA ILE A 190 8.68 -1.87 -16.90
C ILE A 190 9.99 -1.67 -17.67
N ARG A 191 10.92 -0.86 -17.16
CA ARG A 191 12.21 -0.61 -17.83
C ARG A 191 13.04 -1.88 -17.94
N ILE A 192 13.20 -2.60 -16.83
CA ILE A 192 13.94 -3.86 -16.80
C ILE A 192 13.30 -4.86 -17.77
N THR A 193 11.97 -5.00 -17.75
CA THR A 193 11.26 -5.88 -18.70
C THR A 193 11.55 -5.53 -20.16
N ARG A 194 11.58 -4.23 -20.49
CA ARG A 194 11.91 -3.77 -21.85
C ARG A 194 13.38 -4.03 -22.21
N ALA A 195 14.29 -3.79 -21.26
CA ALA A 195 15.73 -4.04 -21.45
C ALA A 195 16.02 -5.54 -21.69
N LEU A 196 15.23 -6.43 -21.10
CA LEU A 196 15.27 -7.88 -21.34
C LEU A 196 14.69 -8.29 -22.71
N GLY A 197 14.21 -7.35 -23.54
CA GLY A 197 13.71 -7.63 -24.89
C GLY A 197 12.30 -8.19 -24.95
N PHE A 198 11.53 -8.21 -23.85
CA PHE A 198 10.17 -8.71 -23.88
C PHE A 198 9.25 -7.82 -24.73
N ARG A 199 8.49 -8.44 -25.65
CA ARG A 199 7.52 -7.74 -26.49
C ARG A 199 6.42 -7.10 -25.64
N LYS A 200 6.23 -5.79 -25.79
CA LYS A 200 5.16 -5.03 -25.12
C LYS A 200 3.79 -5.67 -25.40
N GLY A 201 3.02 -5.88 -24.33
CA GLY A 201 1.67 -6.47 -24.41
C GLY A 201 1.63 -8.00 -24.45
N SER A 202 2.79 -8.67 -24.51
CA SER A 202 2.84 -10.14 -24.37
C SER A 202 2.58 -10.58 -22.93
N LEU A 203 2.13 -11.83 -22.75
CA LEU A 203 1.97 -12.44 -21.43
C LEU A 203 3.31 -12.49 -20.66
N ALA A 204 4.40 -12.82 -21.36
CA ALA A 204 5.74 -12.83 -20.77
C ALA A 204 6.13 -11.44 -20.23
N SER A 205 5.88 -10.37 -20.98
CA SER A 205 6.08 -9.00 -20.51
C SER A 205 5.21 -8.67 -19.29
N ALA A 206 3.95 -9.13 -19.25
CA ALA A 206 3.05 -8.84 -18.14
C ALA A 206 3.47 -9.57 -16.86
N LEU A 207 3.87 -10.85 -16.96
CA LEU A 207 4.37 -11.63 -15.84
C LEU A 207 5.71 -11.09 -15.34
N CYS A 208 6.65 -10.78 -16.24
CA CYS A 208 7.93 -10.20 -15.87
C CYS A 208 7.75 -8.90 -15.06
N GLN A 209 6.89 -7.98 -15.53
CA GLN A 209 6.58 -6.75 -14.81
C GLN A 209 5.96 -7.01 -13.43
N LEU A 210 5.03 -7.98 -13.34
CA LEU A 210 4.37 -8.34 -12.09
C LEU A 210 5.39 -8.86 -11.05
N TYR A 211 6.21 -9.85 -11.44
CA TYR A 211 7.19 -10.45 -10.55
C TYR A 211 8.30 -9.47 -10.18
N LEU A 212 8.77 -8.63 -11.12
CA LEU A 212 9.75 -7.58 -10.82
C LEU A 212 9.19 -6.52 -9.87
N ALA A 213 7.94 -6.08 -10.05
CA ALA A 213 7.34 -5.07 -9.17
C ALA A 213 7.23 -5.59 -7.72
N PHE A 214 6.78 -6.83 -7.53
CA PHE A 214 6.75 -7.46 -6.21
C PHE A 214 8.15 -7.77 -5.68
N GLY A 215 9.08 -8.24 -6.52
CA GLY A 215 10.46 -8.49 -6.12
C GLY A 215 11.19 -7.22 -5.66
N LEU A 216 10.96 -6.08 -6.31
CA LEU A 216 11.46 -4.79 -5.84
C LEU A 216 10.86 -4.39 -4.49
N SER A 217 9.57 -4.68 -4.27
CA SER A 217 8.93 -4.51 -2.95
C SER A 217 9.59 -5.41 -1.91
N THR A 218 9.81 -6.68 -2.25
CA THR A 218 10.49 -7.67 -1.40
C THR A 218 11.86 -7.18 -0.97
N VAL A 219 12.68 -6.66 -1.90
CA VAL A 219 14.03 -6.19 -1.56
C VAL A 219 13.97 -5.07 -0.51
N VAL A 220 13.06 -4.10 -0.67
CA VAL A 220 12.93 -2.98 0.28
C VAL A 220 12.50 -3.48 1.65
N HIS A 221 11.46 -4.31 1.71
CA HIS A 221 10.90 -4.81 2.96
C HIS A 221 11.83 -5.81 3.67
N GLN A 222 12.38 -6.76 2.93
CA GLN A 222 13.34 -7.73 3.45
C GLN A 222 14.62 -7.05 3.93
N PHE A 223 15.09 -6.00 3.26
CA PHE A 223 16.24 -5.23 3.74
C PHE A 223 15.96 -4.60 5.11
N GLN A 224 14.78 -3.99 5.30
CA GLN A 224 14.40 -3.42 6.59
C GLN A 224 14.38 -4.50 7.69
N MET A 225 13.73 -5.63 7.43
CA MET A 225 13.66 -6.71 8.43
C MET A 225 14.99 -7.40 8.67
N PHE A 226 15.84 -7.53 7.65
CA PHE A 226 17.20 -8.06 7.81
C PHE A 226 18.03 -7.22 8.78
N ASN A 227 17.87 -5.89 8.78
CA ASN A 227 18.55 -5.00 9.74
C ASN A 227 18.07 -5.19 11.18
N VAL A 228 16.87 -5.74 11.39
CA VAL A 228 16.28 -5.97 12.72
C VAL A 228 16.55 -7.40 13.20
N THR A 229 16.21 -8.41 12.40
CA THR A 229 16.19 -9.82 12.83
C THR A 229 17.38 -10.63 12.29
N ARG A 230 18.01 -10.19 11.21
CA ARG A 230 19.09 -10.87 10.43
C ARG A 230 18.77 -12.27 9.88
N ARG A 231 17.68 -12.91 10.32
CA ARG A 231 17.33 -14.30 10.00
C ARG A 231 15.89 -14.50 9.54
N ASP A 232 15.01 -13.51 9.73
CA ASP A 232 13.62 -13.63 9.27
C ASP A 232 13.54 -13.50 7.75
N VAL A 233 12.75 -14.38 7.13
CA VAL A 233 12.45 -14.38 5.67
C VAL A 233 10.94 -14.25 5.41
N GLY A 234 10.18 -13.78 6.41
CA GLY A 234 8.73 -13.62 6.33
C GLY A 234 8.34 -12.60 5.27
N GLU A 235 9.06 -11.49 5.19
CA GLU A 235 8.91 -10.45 4.17
C GLU A 235 9.07 -11.00 2.75
N PHE A 236 10.15 -11.75 2.51
CA PHE A 236 10.39 -12.41 1.24
C PHE A 236 9.23 -13.34 0.87
N THR A 237 8.86 -14.22 1.79
CA THR A 237 7.79 -15.21 1.59
C THR A 237 6.45 -14.53 1.28
N PHE A 238 6.11 -13.49 2.05
CA PHE A 238 4.88 -12.75 1.87
C PHE A 238 4.83 -12.03 0.51
N PHE A 239 5.83 -11.20 0.19
CA PHE A 239 5.77 -10.39 -1.03
C PHE A 239 5.94 -11.22 -2.31
N MET A 240 6.78 -12.27 -2.31
CA MET A 240 6.96 -13.12 -3.48
C MET A 240 5.84 -14.13 -3.70
N SER A 241 5.05 -14.46 -2.67
CA SER A 241 3.85 -15.29 -2.87
C SER A 241 2.71 -14.54 -3.57
N GLN A 242 2.64 -13.21 -3.46
CA GLN A 242 1.61 -12.40 -4.13
C GLN A 242 1.61 -12.53 -5.66
N PRO A 243 2.73 -12.34 -6.40
CA PRO A 243 2.73 -12.49 -7.86
C PRO A 243 2.42 -13.93 -8.30
N VAL A 244 2.80 -14.93 -7.51
CA VAL A 244 2.45 -16.34 -7.75
C VAL A 244 0.95 -16.53 -7.69
N VAL A 245 0.31 -16.10 -6.59
CA VAL A 245 -1.14 -16.21 -6.43
C VAL A 245 -1.91 -15.40 -7.45
N ILE A 246 -1.45 -14.20 -7.80
CA ILE A 246 -2.05 -13.38 -8.86
C ILE A 246 -1.96 -14.07 -10.23
N THR A 247 -0.90 -14.85 -10.47
CA THR A 247 -0.75 -15.64 -11.70
C THR A 247 -1.71 -16.82 -11.71
N LEU A 248 -1.81 -17.56 -10.60
CA LEU A 248 -2.75 -18.67 -10.44
C LEU A 248 -4.21 -18.21 -10.56
N GLU A 249 -4.58 -17.11 -9.89
CA GLU A 249 -5.88 -16.45 -10.00
C GLU A 249 -6.22 -16.13 -11.46
N GLY A 250 -5.25 -15.54 -12.20
CA GLY A 250 -5.41 -15.27 -13.63
C GLY A 250 -5.64 -16.53 -14.48
N ALA A 251 -4.91 -17.62 -14.18
CA ALA A 251 -5.07 -18.90 -14.87
C ALA A 251 -6.44 -19.53 -14.59
N VAL A 252 -6.90 -19.52 -13.33
CA VAL A 252 -8.23 -20.02 -12.92
C VAL A 252 -9.32 -19.21 -13.61
N MET A 253 -9.23 -17.88 -13.61
CA MET A 253 -10.20 -17.01 -14.30
C MET A 253 -10.22 -17.26 -15.80
N TRP A 254 -9.07 -17.53 -16.42
CA TRP A 254 -8.99 -17.88 -17.84
C TRP A 254 -9.67 -19.22 -18.14
N LEU A 255 -9.37 -20.27 -17.36
CA LEU A 255 -10.00 -21.59 -17.49
C LEU A 255 -11.51 -21.51 -17.29
N TRP A 256 -11.96 -20.82 -16.24
CA TRP A 256 -13.37 -20.63 -15.95
C TRP A 256 -14.13 -19.99 -17.11
N ARG A 257 -13.56 -18.93 -17.70
CA ARG A 257 -14.15 -18.25 -18.87
C ARG A 257 -14.13 -19.12 -20.13
N ARG A 258 -13.12 -19.97 -20.28
CA ARG A 258 -12.93 -20.83 -21.45
C ARG A 258 -13.87 -22.03 -21.47
N TYR A 259 -14.16 -22.61 -20.30
CA TYR A 259 -14.86 -23.89 -20.18
C TYR A 259 -16.22 -23.82 -19.50
N VAL A 260 -16.43 -22.88 -18.57
CA VAL A 260 -17.68 -22.83 -17.77
C VAL A 260 -18.56 -21.67 -18.19
N ARG A 261 -18.03 -20.44 -18.20
CA ARG A 261 -18.84 -19.24 -18.46
C ARG A 261 -18.24 -18.37 -19.56
N LYS A 262 -18.82 -18.46 -20.76
CA LYS A 262 -18.36 -17.70 -21.95
C LYS A 262 -18.65 -16.19 -21.89
N SER A 263 -19.47 -15.73 -20.94
CA SER A 263 -19.79 -14.31 -20.81
C SER A 263 -18.58 -13.50 -20.34
N ARG A 264 -18.42 -12.30 -20.92
CA ARG A 264 -17.34 -11.37 -20.60
C ARG A 264 -17.58 -10.57 -19.32
N SER A 265 -18.83 -10.42 -18.87
CA SER A 265 -19.15 -9.72 -17.61
C SER A 265 -18.75 -10.56 -16.40
N VAL A 266 -18.54 -9.95 -15.24
CA VAL A 266 -18.33 -10.69 -13.98
C VAL A 266 -19.67 -10.76 -13.24
N ALA A 267 -20.10 -11.95 -12.86
CA ALA A 267 -21.35 -12.17 -12.14
C ALA A 267 -21.18 -11.85 -10.64
N PRO A 268 -22.25 -11.43 -9.93
CA PRO A 268 -22.17 -11.14 -8.50
C PRO A 268 -21.62 -12.30 -7.65
N VAL A 269 -21.97 -13.55 -8.00
CA VAL A 269 -21.43 -14.74 -7.32
C VAL A 269 -19.92 -14.88 -7.47
N GLU A 270 -19.35 -14.52 -8.62
CA GLU A 270 -17.89 -14.55 -8.84
C GLU A 270 -17.19 -13.48 -8.01
N ILE A 271 -17.81 -12.30 -7.87
CA ILE A 271 -17.32 -11.23 -7.00
C ILE A 271 -17.33 -11.69 -5.54
N MET A 272 -18.42 -12.33 -5.09
CA MET A 272 -18.53 -12.86 -3.73
C MET A 272 -17.49 -13.95 -3.45
N LEU A 273 -17.33 -14.91 -4.36
CA LEU A 273 -16.29 -15.94 -4.27
C LEU A 273 -14.89 -15.32 -4.25
N GLY A 274 -14.68 -14.27 -5.04
CA GLY A 274 -13.45 -13.49 -5.05
C GLY A 274 -13.14 -12.85 -3.70
N TYR A 275 -14.13 -12.26 -3.02
CA TYR A 275 -13.94 -11.74 -1.66
C TYR A 275 -13.56 -12.82 -0.66
N VAL A 276 -14.26 -13.96 -0.69
CA VAL A 276 -13.92 -15.11 0.16
C VAL A 276 -12.49 -15.56 -0.11
N TRP A 277 -12.10 -15.65 -1.38
CA TRP A 277 -10.73 -15.98 -1.79
C TRP A 277 -9.69 -15.00 -1.26
N VAL A 278 -9.91 -13.69 -1.41
CA VAL A 278 -9.01 -12.65 -0.89
C VAL A 278 -8.87 -12.76 0.62
N VAL A 279 -9.97 -12.95 1.34
CA VAL A 279 -9.94 -13.10 2.80
C VAL A 279 -9.15 -14.34 3.21
N LEU A 280 -9.40 -15.50 2.59
CA LEU A 280 -8.69 -16.74 2.89
C LEU A 280 -7.18 -16.63 2.59
N TRP A 281 -6.83 -16.03 1.44
CA TRP A 281 -5.43 -15.82 1.07
C TRP A 281 -4.71 -14.89 2.05
N LEU A 282 -5.33 -13.76 2.41
CA LEU A 282 -4.75 -12.81 3.36
C LEU A 282 -4.68 -13.38 4.77
N SER A 283 -5.71 -14.09 5.24
CA SER A 283 -5.68 -14.82 6.52
C SER A 283 -4.51 -15.80 6.62
N SER A 284 -4.08 -16.37 5.49
CA SER A 284 -2.96 -17.32 5.45
C SER A 284 -1.60 -16.65 5.31
N SER A 285 -1.52 -15.52 4.60
CA SER A 285 -0.25 -14.87 4.23
C SER A 285 0.15 -13.72 5.17
N LEU A 286 -0.80 -12.96 5.70
CA LEU A 286 -0.53 -11.86 6.65
C LEU A 286 0.20 -12.27 7.93
N PRO A 287 -0.07 -13.45 8.55
CA PRO A 287 0.64 -13.86 9.75
C PRO A 287 2.15 -14.02 9.49
N ILE A 288 2.51 -14.55 8.31
CA ILE A 288 3.91 -14.72 7.87
C ILE A 288 4.62 -13.36 7.80
N TYR A 289 3.95 -12.35 7.27
CA TYR A 289 4.47 -10.99 7.16
C TYR A 289 4.69 -10.34 8.53
N LEU A 290 3.72 -10.49 9.44
CA LEU A 290 3.77 -9.81 10.74
C LEU A 290 4.65 -10.50 11.77
N LYS A 291 4.82 -11.82 11.68
CA LYS A 291 5.54 -12.62 12.68
C LYS A 291 6.93 -12.05 12.99
N GLY A 292 7.73 -11.77 11.97
CA GLY A 292 9.09 -11.24 12.16
C GLY A 292 9.11 -9.89 12.89
N SER A 293 8.18 -8.98 12.55
CA SER A 293 8.08 -7.67 13.20
C SER A 293 7.60 -7.77 14.64
N ARG A 294 6.60 -8.63 14.88
CA ARG A 294 6.04 -8.85 16.20
C ARG A 294 7.07 -9.49 17.14
N ASP A 295 7.68 -10.59 16.71
CA ASP A 295 8.62 -11.37 17.51
C ASP A 295 9.90 -10.56 17.83
N ALA A 296 10.24 -9.58 16.98
CA ALA A 296 11.34 -8.64 17.22
C ALA A 296 10.98 -7.47 18.16
N GLY A 297 9.73 -7.36 18.62
CA GLY A 297 9.28 -6.27 19.50
C GLY A 297 9.20 -4.89 18.84
N ILE A 298 9.24 -4.82 17.51
CA ILE A 298 9.18 -3.54 16.78
C ILE A 298 7.76 -3.07 16.47
N VAL A 299 6.75 -3.85 16.87
CA VAL A 299 5.33 -3.47 16.80
C VAL A 299 4.95 -2.70 18.06
N HIS A 300 5.18 -1.38 18.04
CA HIS A 300 4.87 -0.48 19.15
C HIS A 300 4.34 0.87 18.64
N ASP A 301 3.70 1.63 19.53
CA ASP A 301 3.33 3.01 19.22
C ASP A 301 4.49 3.98 19.46
N ALA A 302 4.51 5.07 18.71
CA ALA A 302 5.58 6.07 18.76
C ALA A 302 5.56 6.92 20.05
N PHE A 303 4.41 7.10 20.69
CA PHE A 303 4.25 7.96 21.87
C PHE A 303 4.17 7.18 23.17
N ILE A 304 3.49 6.04 23.15
CA ILE A 304 3.24 5.21 24.36
C ILE A 304 3.91 3.84 24.31
N GLY A 305 4.82 3.62 23.35
CA GLY A 305 5.64 2.41 23.28
C GLY A 305 4.81 1.14 23.14
N THR A 306 5.18 0.12 23.91
CA THR A 306 4.52 -1.21 23.90
C THR A 306 3.25 -1.26 24.74
N ALA A 307 2.93 -0.22 25.52
CA ALA A 307 1.86 -0.27 26.53
C ALA A 307 0.50 -0.76 25.99
N PRO A 308 0.01 -0.35 24.80
CA PRO A 308 -1.24 -0.91 24.26
C PRO A 308 -1.15 -2.41 23.97
N PHE A 309 -0.03 -2.87 23.42
CA PHE A 309 0.19 -4.27 23.10
C PHE A 309 0.28 -5.12 24.39
N ASP A 310 1.04 -4.64 25.37
CA ASP A 310 1.20 -5.29 26.68
C ASP A 310 -0.14 -5.35 27.44
N PHE A 311 -0.95 -4.30 27.36
CA PHE A 311 -2.31 -4.31 27.92
C PHE A 311 -3.19 -5.37 27.25
N GLY A 312 -3.04 -5.57 25.93
CA GLY A 312 -3.68 -6.65 25.20
C GLY A 312 -3.29 -8.03 25.72
N ILE A 313 -1.98 -8.27 25.92
CA ILE A 313 -1.48 -9.53 26.51
C ILE A 313 -2.10 -9.74 27.89
N TRP A 314 -2.07 -8.72 28.75
CA TRP A 314 -2.64 -8.79 30.09
C TRP A 314 -4.13 -9.17 30.07
N LEU A 315 -4.91 -8.60 29.15
CA LEU A 315 -6.33 -8.97 28.96
C LEU A 315 -6.49 -10.44 28.57
N GLY A 316 -5.63 -10.94 27.66
CA GLY A 316 -5.66 -12.34 27.20
C GLY A 316 -5.39 -13.32 28.33
N GLN A 317 -4.40 -13.02 29.18
CA GLN A 317 -4.08 -13.81 30.36
C GLN A 317 -5.18 -13.78 31.41
N ARG A 318 -5.89 -12.64 31.54
CA ARG A 318 -6.97 -12.48 32.52
C ARG A 318 -8.26 -13.21 32.14
N TYR A 319 -8.54 -13.32 30.83
CA TYR A 319 -9.74 -13.92 30.27
C TYR A 319 -9.36 -15.02 29.26
N PRO A 320 -8.81 -16.16 29.72
CA PRO A 320 -8.42 -17.25 28.84
C PRO A 320 -9.65 -17.78 28.09
N ALA A 321 -9.48 -18.13 26.81
CA ALA A 321 -10.52 -18.79 26.04
C ALA A 321 -10.78 -20.19 26.62
N SER A 322 -11.92 -20.37 27.28
CA SER A 322 -12.41 -21.65 27.81
C SER A 322 -12.75 -22.64 26.71
#